data_AF-A0A8T2K1W5-F1
#
_entry.id   AF-A0A8T2K1W5-F1
#
_cell.length_a   1.000
_cell.length_b   1.000
_cell.length_c   1.000
_cell.angle_alpha   90.00
_cell.angle_beta   90.00
_cell.angle_gamma   90.00
#
_symmetry.space_group_name_H-M   'P 1'
#
loop_
_entity.id
_entity.type
_entity.pdbx_description
1 polymer ?
#
loop_
_entity_poly.entity_id
_entity_poly.type
_entity_poly.pdbx_seq_one_letter_code
_entity_poly.pdbx_strand_id
1 'polypeptide(L)'
;QLKLPSKGSVMLAAVTLRMTSRCLLNSVFLCRGHGSNTTDQLWSYDPEIKLPPWEERSNEAPEIKRARLLYESRKRGMLENCILL
;
A
#
# COMPACT_ATOMS: atom_id res chain seq x y z
N GLN A 1 -6.70 21.80 -45.27
CA GLN A 1 -5.79 20.71 -44.87
C GLN A 1 -5.74 20.66 -43.34
N LEU A 2 -6.72 20.02 -42.69
CA LEU A 2 -6.70 19.78 -41.24
C LEU A 2 -6.42 18.30 -41.02
N LYS A 3 -5.20 18.01 -40.58
CA LYS A 3 -4.70 16.66 -40.30
C LYS A 3 -5.34 16.17 -39.00
N LEU A 4 -6.30 15.26 -39.10
CA LEU A 4 -6.86 14.57 -37.94
C LEU A 4 -5.78 13.68 -37.29
N PRO A 5 -5.57 13.76 -35.96
CA PRO A 5 -4.58 12.93 -35.29
C PRO A 5 -5.00 11.46 -35.27
N SER A 6 -4.01 10.57 -35.39
CA SER A 6 -4.20 9.12 -35.45
C SER A 6 -4.74 8.59 -34.12
N LYS A 7 -5.56 7.54 -34.20
CA LYS A 7 -6.23 6.87 -33.06
C LYS A 7 -5.24 6.38 -31.99
N GLY A 8 -3.96 6.21 -32.33
CA GLY A 8 -2.90 5.76 -31.41
C GLY A 8 -2.53 6.79 -30.34
N SER A 9 -2.60 8.10 -30.64
CA SER A 9 -2.28 9.15 -29.65
C SER A 9 -3.33 9.27 -28.55
N VAL A 10 -4.59 8.92 -28.83
CA VAL A 10 -5.70 9.08 -27.88
C VAL A 10 -5.67 7.97 -26.82
N MET A 11 -5.21 6.77 -27.18
CA MET A 11 -5.06 5.63 -26.26
C MET A 11 -3.96 5.87 -25.21
N LEU A 12 -2.81 6.43 -25.61
CA LEU A 12 -1.70 6.68 -24.70
C LEU A 12 -2.05 7.75 -23.65
N ALA A 13 -2.81 8.77 -24.03
CA ALA A 13 -3.33 9.79 -23.11
C ALA A 13 -4.38 9.24 -22.13
N ALA A 14 -5.19 8.28 -22.55
CA ALA A 14 -6.20 7.65 -21.68
C ALA A 14 -5.56 6.74 -20.61
N VAL A 15 -4.42 6.12 -20.91
CA VAL A 15 -3.67 5.27 -19.95
C VAL A 15 -2.97 6.12 -18.89
N THR A 16 -2.43 7.29 -19.26
CA THR A 16 -1.79 8.20 -18.30
C THR A 16 -2.79 8.90 -17.37
N LEU A 17 -4.04 9.11 -17.80
CA LEU A 17 -5.08 9.73 -16.97
C LEU A 17 -5.72 8.78 -15.94
N ARG A 18 -5.63 7.45 -16.15
CA ARG A 18 -6.17 6.47 -15.17
C ARG A 18 -5.22 6.18 -14.01
N MET A 19 -3.93 6.51 -14.15
CA MET A 19 -2.91 6.33 -13.10
C MET A 19 -2.75 7.52 -12.16
N THR A 20 -3.32 8.68 -12.48
CA THR A 20 -3.29 9.86 -11.59
C THR A 20 -4.56 10.01 -10.74
N SER A 21 -5.66 9.35 -11.11
CA SER A 21 -6.96 9.51 -10.45
C SER A 21 -7.19 8.62 -9.21
N ARG A 22 -6.26 7.73 -8.84
CA ARG A 22 -6.36 6.96 -7.59
C ARG A 22 -5.46 7.48 -6.47
N CYS A 23 -4.60 8.46 -6.75
CA CYS A 23 -3.62 8.98 -5.78
C CYS A 23 -4.14 10.17 -4.97
N LEU A 24 -5.22 10.84 -5.40
CA LEU A 24 -5.67 12.10 -4.79
C LEU A 24 -6.76 11.96 -3.72
N LEU A 25 -7.23 10.75 -3.38
CA LEU A 25 -8.33 10.60 -2.41
C LEU A 25 -7.91 10.13 -1.00
N ASN A 26 -6.63 9.85 -0.74
CA ASN A 26 -6.21 9.35 0.58
C ASN A 26 -5.29 10.30 1.37
N SER A 27 -5.21 11.59 0.99
CA SER A 27 -4.32 12.55 1.63
C SER A 27 -5.08 13.66 2.35
N VAL A 28 -5.74 13.34 3.48
CA VAL A 28 -5.87 14.27 4.62
C VAL A 28 -6.10 13.46 5.90
N PHE A 29 -5.05 12.94 6.53
CA PHE A 29 -5.10 12.57 7.95
C PHE A 29 -4.71 13.82 8.76
N LEU A 30 -5.70 14.68 9.00
CA LEU A 30 -5.55 15.85 9.86
C LEU A 30 -5.66 15.38 11.32
N CYS A 31 -4.54 15.03 11.93
CA CYS A 31 -4.47 14.81 13.39
C CYS A 31 -4.50 16.17 14.10
N ARG A 32 -5.68 16.79 14.15
CA ARG A 32 -5.93 18.02 14.92
C ARG A 32 -6.24 17.62 16.36
N GLY A 33 -5.20 17.49 17.18
CA GLY A 33 -5.35 17.25 18.62
C GLY A 33 -5.87 18.51 19.32
N HIS A 34 -7.18 18.58 19.56
CA HIS A 34 -7.77 19.53 20.50
C HIS A 34 -7.74 18.90 21.89
N GLY A 35 -6.90 19.43 22.77
CA GLY A 35 -6.83 18.99 24.16
C GLY A 35 -8.03 19.47 24.96
N SER A 36 -8.80 18.53 25.49
CA SER A 36 -9.71 18.77 26.61
C SER A 36 -9.83 17.51 27.47
N ASN A 37 -9.05 17.51 28.55
CA ASN A 37 -9.35 17.03 29.90
C ASN A 37 -10.43 15.93 29.98
N THR A 38 -10.02 14.67 30.07
CA THR A 38 -10.90 13.58 30.52
C THR A 38 -10.06 12.62 31.36
N THR A 39 -10.19 12.79 32.68
CA THR A 39 -10.08 11.79 33.76
C THR A 39 -9.46 10.43 33.42
N ASP A 40 -8.25 10.20 33.94
CA ASP A 40 -7.81 9.08 34.80
C ASP A 40 -8.44 7.69 34.59
N GLN A 41 -8.74 7.28 33.37
CA GLN A 41 -8.69 5.87 33.00
C GLN A 41 -7.28 5.59 32.54
N LEU A 42 -6.41 5.27 33.50
CA LEU A 42 -5.18 4.54 33.24
C LEU A 42 -5.57 3.20 32.62
N TRP A 43 -5.75 3.19 31.30
CA TRP A 43 -5.73 1.97 30.51
C TRP A 43 -4.46 1.27 30.95
N SER A 44 -4.58 0.01 31.42
CA SER A 44 -3.40 -0.83 31.62
C SER A 44 -2.61 -0.76 30.33
N TYR A 45 -1.56 0.05 30.36
CA TYR A 45 -0.63 0.21 29.26
C TYR A 45 0.15 -1.08 29.28
N ASP A 46 -0.38 -2.12 28.63
CA ASP A 46 0.37 -3.33 28.34
C ASP A 46 1.41 -2.90 27.28
N PRO A 47 2.69 -2.73 27.67
CA PRO A 47 3.68 -2.13 26.79
C PRO A 47 4.09 -3.07 25.65
N GLU A 48 3.59 -4.31 25.63
CA GLU A 48 3.97 -5.34 24.68
C GLU A 48 2.75 -6.02 24.06
N ILE A 49 2.30 -5.47 22.93
CA ILE A 49 1.44 -6.20 22.01
C ILE A 49 2.26 -7.36 21.44
N LYS A 50 1.94 -8.59 21.85
CA LYS A 50 2.60 -9.78 21.30
C LYS A 50 2.20 -9.93 19.84
N LEU A 51 3.20 -9.86 18.95
CA LEU A 51 3.00 -10.21 17.55
C LEU A 51 2.61 -11.69 17.44
N PRO A 52 1.81 -12.06 16.43
CA PRO A 52 1.58 -13.47 16.15
C PRO A 52 2.93 -14.15 15.86
N PRO A 53 3.14 -15.37 16.36
CA PRO A 53 4.33 -16.15 16.02
C PRO A 53 4.33 -16.41 14.51
N TRP A 54 5.52 -16.36 13.90
CA TRP A 54 5.65 -16.72 12.48
C TRP A 54 5.47 -18.23 12.32
N GLU A 55 4.69 -18.63 11.33
CA GLU A 55 4.39 -20.03 11.03
C GLU A 55 4.86 -20.37 9.60
N GLU A 56 5.56 -21.50 9.46
CA GLU A 56 5.99 -21.98 8.16
C GLU A 56 4.81 -22.60 7.39
N ARG A 57 4.56 -22.13 6.17
CA ARG A 57 3.59 -22.74 5.26
C ARG A 57 4.25 -23.86 4.47
N SER A 58 3.95 -25.11 4.82
CA SER A 58 4.47 -26.33 4.18
C SER A 58 3.52 -26.95 3.14
N ASN A 59 2.22 -26.62 3.18
CA ASN A 59 1.17 -27.30 2.40
C ASN A 59 0.87 -26.66 1.02
N GLU A 60 1.69 -25.72 0.56
CA GLU A 60 1.47 -25.00 -0.71
C GLU A 60 2.28 -25.58 -1.87
N ALA A 61 1.70 -25.57 -3.07
CA ALA A 61 2.41 -25.94 -4.29
C ALA A 61 3.60 -24.98 -4.51
N PRO A 62 4.72 -25.46 -5.11
CA PRO A 62 5.93 -24.65 -5.27
C PRO A 62 5.71 -23.40 -6.12
N GLU A 63 4.79 -23.44 -7.08
CA GLU A 63 4.43 -22.28 -7.91
C GLU A 63 3.69 -21.22 -7.10
N ILE A 64 2.76 -21.64 -6.24
CA ILE A 64 2.01 -20.76 -5.34
C ILE A 64 2.95 -20.13 -4.32
N LYS A 65 3.90 -20.91 -3.77
CA LYS A 65 4.96 -20.41 -2.87
C LYS A 65 5.79 -19.32 -3.53
N ARG A 66 6.25 -19.53 -4.78
CA ARG A 66 7.01 -18.54 -5.54
C ARG A 66 6.21 -17.27 -5.80
N ALA A 67 4.96 -17.40 -6.23
CA ALA A 67 4.08 -16.27 -6.49
C ALA A 67 3.81 -15.46 -5.22
N ARG A 68 3.54 -16.13 -4.10
CA ARG A 68 3.34 -15.51 -2.78
C ARG A 68 4.58 -14.75 -2.32
N LEU A 69 5.75 -15.40 -2.35
CA LEU A 69 7.00 -14.77 -1.92
C LEU A 69 7.37 -13.57 -2.79
N LEU A 70 7.17 -13.66 -4.11
CA LEU A 70 7.42 -12.53 -5.02
C LEU A 70 6.49 -11.35 -4.70
N TYR A 71 5.21 -11.61 -4.44
CA TYR A 71 4.26 -10.59 -4.05
C TYR A 71 4.65 -9.93 -2.70
N GLU A 72 4.96 -10.73 -1.68
CA GLU A 72 5.38 -10.25 -0.36
C GLU A 72 6.68 -9.42 -0.43
N SER A 73 7.63 -9.77 -1.30
CA SER A 73 8.85 -8.99 -1.53
C SER A 73 8.58 -7.61 -2.13
N ARG A 74 7.57 -7.45 -2.98
CA ARG A 74 7.24 -6.17 -3.65
C ARG A 74 6.29 -5.28 -2.86
N LYS A 75 5.66 -5.79 -1.79
CA LYS A 75 4.69 -5.08 -0.97
C LYS A 75 5.30 -4.61 0.37
N ARG A 76 6.51 -4.06 0.32
CA ARG A 76 7.21 -3.52 1.50
C ARG A 76 6.87 -2.04 1.72
N GLY A 77 6.99 -1.59 2.97
CA GLY A 77 6.80 -0.18 3.33
C GLY A 77 7.98 0.73 2.97
N MET A 78 9.14 0.16 2.69
CA MET A 78 10.39 0.86 2.36
C MET A 78 10.81 0.59 0.92
N LEU A 79 11.30 1.62 0.23
CA LEU A 79 11.68 1.54 -1.19
C LEU A 79 12.92 0.68 -1.39
N GLU A 80 13.87 0.79 -0.48
CA GLU A 80 15.16 0.10 -0.50
C GLU A 80 14.94 -1.42 -0.56
N ASN A 81 14.01 -1.93 0.27
CA ASN A 81 13.67 -3.35 0.30
C ASN A 81 13.00 -3.81 -0.99
N CYS A 82 12.17 -2.96 -1.62
CA CYS A 82 11.51 -3.29 -2.87
C CYS A 82 12.47 -3.38 -4.07
N ILE A 83 13.63 -2.72 -4.00
CA ILE A 83 14.66 -2.78 -5.05
C ILE A 83 15.57 -3.99 -4.85
N LEU A 84 15.94 -4.25 -3.58
CA LEU A 84 16.87 -5.32 -3.22
C LEU A 84 16.27 -6.73 -3.36
N LEU A 85 15.02 -6.92 -2.90
CA LEU A 85 14.33 -8.21 -2.82
C LEU A 85 13.53 -8.53 -4.11
#